data_AF-A0A558FAJ4-F1
#
_entry.id   AF-A0A558FAJ4-F1
#
_cell.length_a   1.000
_cell.length_b   1.000
_cell.length_c   1.000
_cell.angle_alpha   90.00
_cell.angle_beta   90.00
_cell.angle_gamma   90.00
#
_symmetry.space_group_name_H-M   'P 1'
#
loop_
_entity.id
_entity.type
_entity.pdbx_description
1 polymer ?
#
loop_
_entity_poly.entity_id
_entity_poly.type
_entity_poly.pdbx_seq_one_letter_code
_entity_poly.pdbx_strand_id
1 'polypeptide(L)'
;NDEGIISELPPGESEEFTIALSAGANALPKRYPVSFDFQYEMPDGDTEVSQTYTTPIEVIESEGGGLPVGLIVGAVIVIGVLGVFGWRRFNTDE
;
A
#
# COMPACT_ATOMS: atom_id res chain seq x y z
N ASN A 1 -8.17 7.66 12.30
CA ASN A 1 -8.12 7.61 13.78
C ASN A 1 -6.72 7.15 14.03
N ASP A 2 -5.83 8.13 14.21
CA ASP A 2 -4.40 7.98 13.89
C ASP A 2 -3.56 7.76 15.16
N GLU A 3 -4.25 7.51 16.27
CA GLU A 3 -3.68 7.35 17.61
C GLU A 3 -4.25 6.08 18.26
N GLY A 4 -3.38 5.24 18.80
CA GLY A 4 -3.76 4.10 19.63
C GLY A 4 -3.63 4.49 21.10
N ILE A 5 -4.73 4.43 21.86
CA ILE A 5 -4.74 4.78 23.30
C ILE A 5 -4.99 3.51 24.12
N ILE A 6 -4.11 3.25 25.08
CA ILE A 6 -4.30 2.24 26.13
C ILE A 6 -4.75 3.00 27.38
N SER A 7 -5.90 2.62 27.96
CA SER A 7 -6.49 3.37 29.08
C SER A 7 -5.70 3.23 30.38
N GLU A 8 -5.22 2.03 30.69
CA GLU A 8 -4.43 1.75 31.88
C GLU A 8 -3.60 0.49 31.62
N LEU A 9 -2.38 0.43 32.18
CA LEU A 9 -1.51 -0.73 32.08
C LEU A 9 -1.01 -1.11 33.48
N PRO A 10 -1.43 -2.27 34.03
CA PRO A 10 -0.98 -2.72 35.34
C PRO A 10 0.53 -2.97 35.42
N PRO A 11 1.12 -2.96 36.63
CA PRO A 11 2.54 -3.23 36.81
C PRO A 11 2.97 -4.58 36.25
N GLY A 12 3.90 -4.55 35.28
CA GLY A 12 4.46 -5.76 34.65
C GLY A 12 3.63 -6.30 33.49
N GLU A 13 2.52 -5.66 33.12
CA GLU A 13 1.76 -6.02 31.93
C GLU A 13 2.34 -5.38 30.66
N SER A 14 1.87 -5.86 29.50
CA SER A 14 2.26 -5.37 28.19
C SER A 14 1.05 -5.41 27.27
N GLU A 15 0.91 -4.37 26.46
CA GLU A 15 -0.20 -4.20 25.51
C GLU A 15 0.37 -3.83 24.14
N GLU A 16 -0.38 -4.13 23.09
CA GLU A 16 -0.01 -3.83 21.70
C GLU A 16 -0.94 -2.76 21.11
N PHE A 17 -0.39 -1.82 20.35
CA PHE A 17 -1.15 -0.86 19.56
C PHE A 17 -0.72 -0.93 18.08
N THR A 18 -1.64 -0.57 17.18
CA THR A 18 -1.39 -0.56 15.73
C THR A 18 -1.53 0.85 15.19
N ILE A 19 -0.53 1.29 14.43
CA ILE A 19 -0.57 2.57 13.70
C ILE A 19 -0.64 2.26 12.20
N ALA A 20 -1.61 2.84 11.52
CA ALA A 20 -1.72 2.75 10.07
C ALA A 20 -0.73 3.72 9.41
N LEU A 21 0.12 3.20 8.52
CA LEU A 21 1.05 4.00 7.72
C LEU A 21 0.77 3.79 6.23
N SER A 22 0.93 4.85 5.45
CA SER A 22 0.80 4.78 3.99
C SER A 22 1.92 5.57 3.32
N ALA A 23 2.48 5.01 2.24
CA ALA A 23 3.39 5.74 1.37
C ALA A 23 2.58 6.61 0.39
N GLY A 24 3.01 7.85 0.17
CA GLY A 24 2.43 8.70 -0.86
C GLY A 24 2.68 8.14 -2.26
N ALA A 25 1.79 8.45 -3.23
CA ALA A 25 1.89 7.92 -4.59
C ALA A 25 3.21 8.24 -5.31
N ASN A 26 3.89 9.33 -4.91
CA ASN A 26 5.18 9.76 -5.45
C ASN A 26 6.35 9.50 -4.49
N ALA A 27 6.16 8.65 -3.47
CA ALA A 27 7.24 8.27 -2.57
C ALA A 27 8.31 7.49 -3.35
N LEU A 28 9.59 7.81 -3.11
CA LEU A 28 10.69 7.12 -3.76
C LEU A 28 10.87 5.74 -3.11
N PRO A 29 11.20 4.70 -3.88
CA PRO A 29 11.47 3.39 -3.31
C PRO A 29 12.79 3.41 -2.53
N LYS A 30 12.71 3.53 -1.21
CA LYS A 30 13.85 3.54 -0.29
C LYS A 30 13.39 3.32 1.16
N ARG A 31 14.38 3.21 2.06
CA ARG A 31 14.14 3.20 3.50
C ARG A 31 13.91 4.60 4.05
N TYR A 32 12.80 4.80 4.74
CA TYR A 32 12.44 6.02 5.45
C TYR A 32 12.48 5.77 6.96
N PRO A 33 13.15 6.62 7.75
CA PRO A 33 13.08 6.53 9.19
C PRO A 33 11.69 6.96 9.67
N VAL A 34 11.10 6.20 10.58
CA VAL A 34 9.92 6.60 11.33
C VAL A 34 10.28 6.64 12.81
N SER A 35 9.97 7.75 13.47
CA SER A 35 10.22 7.98 14.88
C SER A 35 8.90 7.91 15.65
N PHE A 36 8.91 7.21 16.78
CA PHE A 36 7.77 7.10 17.67
C PHE A 36 8.21 7.40 19.10
N ASP A 37 7.39 8.15 19.81
CA ASP A 37 7.40 8.30 21.25
C ASP A 37 5.98 8.09 21.75
N PHE A 38 5.84 7.77 23.04
CA PHE A 38 4.56 7.65 23.69
C PHE A 38 4.56 8.48 24.97
N GLN A 39 3.43 9.15 25.20
CA GLN A 39 3.16 9.87 26.42
C GLN A 39 2.33 8.99 27.36
N TYR A 40 2.63 9.05 28.66
CA TYR A 40 1.90 8.30 29.67
C TYR A 40 1.75 9.14 30.95
N GLU A 41 0.68 8.89 31.69
CA GLU A 41 0.43 9.47 33.01
C GLU A 41 0.91 8.48 34.09
N MET A 42 1.66 8.98 35.06
CA MET A 42 2.12 8.23 36.22
C MET A 42 1.04 8.21 37.33
N PRO A 43 1.10 7.27 38.29
CA PRO A 43 0.09 7.18 39.36
C PRO A 43 -0.02 8.41 40.27
N ASP A 44 0.98 9.29 40.27
CA ASP A 44 0.98 10.58 40.99
C ASP A 44 0.33 11.72 40.19
N GLY A 45 -0.09 11.45 38.94
CA GLY A 45 -0.74 12.41 38.04
C GLY A 45 0.24 13.16 37.13
N ASP A 46 1.54 12.88 37.20
CA ASP A 46 2.53 13.52 36.35
C ASP A 46 2.54 12.86 34.95
N THR A 47 2.67 13.68 33.91
CA THR A 47 2.76 13.21 32.53
C THR A 47 4.21 13.15 32.06
N GLU A 48 4.62 12.01 31.55
CA GLU A 48 5.98 11.75 31.05
C GLU A 48 5.96 11.34 29.58
N VAL A 49 7.07 11.57 28.90
CA VAL A 49 7.28 11.15 27.50
C VAL A 49 8.40 10.12 27.45
N SER A 50 8.18 9.05 26.68
CA SER A 50 9.18 8.01 26.48
C SER A 50 10.42 8.52 25.76
N GLN A 51 11.43 7.66 25.70
CA GLN A 51 12.50 7.84 24.71
C GLN A 51 11.93 7.70 23.30
N THR A 52 12.54 8.39 22.33
CA THR A 52 12.17 8.26 20.93
C THR A 52 12.79 6.99 20.32
N TYR A 53 11.94 6.14 19.75
CA TYR A 53 12.32 4.94 19.02
C TYR A 53 12.30 5.23 17.52
N THR A 54 13.42 5.00 16.83
CA THR A 54 13.50 5.19 15.38
C THR A 54 13.63 3.85 14.67
N THR A 55 12.65 3.50 13.84
CA THR A 55 12.62 2.27 13.06
C THR A 55 12.51 2.60 11.57
N PRO A 56 13.38 2.05 10.70
CA PRO A 56 13.26 2.25 9.28
C PRO A 56 12.12 1.41 8.68
N ILE A 57 11.25 2.04 7.89
CA ILE A 57 10.30 1.36 7.02
C ILE A 57 10.82 1.36 5.58
N GLU A 58 10.57 0.27 4.85
CA GLU A 58 10.94 0.16 3.44
C GLU A 58 9.75 0.49 2.54
N VAL A 59 9.90 1.52 1.71
CA VAL A 59 8.97 1.79 0.61
C VAL A 59 9.49 1.07 -0.62
N ILE A 60 8.70 0.14 -1.14
CA ILE A 60 9.00 -0.59 -2.38
C ILE A 60 8.30 0.06 -3.56
N GLU A 61 8.81 -0.21 -4.77
CA GLU A 61 8.13 0.22 -5.99
C GLU A 61 6.76 -0.44 -6.06
N SER A 62 5.74 0.36 -6.38
CA SER A 62 4.41 -0.18 -6.61
C SER A 62 4.44 -0.99 -7.90
N GLU A 63 4.29 -2.31 -7.79
CA GLU A 63 4.04 -3.18 -8.93
C GLU A 63 2.67 -2.81 -9.49
N GLY A 64 2.67 -1.85 -10.42
CA GLY A 64 1.47 -1.27 -10.97
C GLY A 64 0.55 -2.36 -11.53
N GLY A 65 -0.56 -2.60 -10.85
CA GLY A 65 -1.72 -3.34 -11.34
C GLY A 65 -2.45 -2.58 -12.44
N GLY A 66 -1.72 -2.14 -13.47
CA GLY A 66 -2.29 -1.58 -14.68
C GLY A 66 -2.97 -2.68 -15.48
N LEU A 67 -4.08 -2.34 -16.14
CA LEU A 67 -4.67 -3.21 -17.16
C LEU A 67 -3.57 -3.66 -18.13
N PRO A 68 -3.53 -4.94 -18.55
CA PRO A 68 -2.49 -5.43 -19.46
C PRO A 68 -2.77 -4.91 -20.87
N VAL A 69 -2.52 -3.62 -21.11
CA VAL A 69 -2.84 -2.93 -22.37
C VAL A 69 -2.23 -3.66 -23.57
N GLY A 70 -1.04 -4.23 -23.42
CA GLY A 70 -0.41 -5.06 -24.45
C GLY A 70 -1.25 -6.28 -24.85
N LEU A 71 -1.87 -6.99 -23.88
CA LEU A 71 -2.76 -8.11 -24.16
C LEU A 71 -4.06 -7.66 -24.84
N ILE A 72 -4.62 -6.53 -24.40
CA ILE A 72 -5.84 -5.97 -24.99
C ILE A 72 -5.60 -5.56 -26.45
N VAL A 73 -4.52 -4.83 -26.72
CA VAL A 73 -4.14 -4.43 -28.08
C VAL A 73 -3.88 -5.66 -28.96
N GLY A 74 -3.16 -6.66 -28.43
CA GLY A 74 -2.92 -7.92 -29.13
C GLY A 74 -4.22 -8.64 -29.52
N ALA A 75 -5.18 -8.75 -28.59
CA ALA A 75 -6.48 -9.37 -28.84
C ALA A 75 -7.29 -8.61 -29.91
N VAL A 76 -7.31 -7.27 -29.87
CA VAL A 76 -8.01 -6.45 -30.88
C VAL A 76 -7.42 -6.66 -32.27
N ILE A 77 -6.10 -6.75 -32.40
CA ILE A 77 -5.44 -7.02 -33.69
C ILE A 77 -5.83 -8.41 -34.20
N VAL A 78 -5.79 -9.44 -33.36
CA VAL A 78 -6.16 -10.81 -33.76
C VAL A 78 -7.61 -10.87 -34.22
N ILE A 79 -8.53 -10.27 -33.46
CA ILE A 79 -9.96 -10.20 -33.83
C ILE A 79 -10.13 -9.44 -35.15
N GLY A 80 -9.43 -8.32 -35.32
CA GLY A 80 -9.45 -7.55 -36.57
C GLY A 80 -8.98 -8.35 -37.78
N VAL A 81 -7.86 -9.06 -37.64
CA VAL A 81 -7.30 -9.92 -38.72
C VAL A 81 -8.27 -11.06 -39.04
N LEU A 82 -8.82 -11.74 -38.03
CA LEU A 82 -9.79 -12.82 -38.23
C LEU A 82 -11.08 -12.29 -38.87
N GLY A 83 -11.55 -11.12 -38.48
CA GLY A 83 -12.71 -10.45 -39.06
C GLY A 83 -12.49 -10.09 -40.53
N VAL A 84 -11.35 -9.49 -40.87
CA VAL A 84 -10.99 -9.15 -42.27
C VAL A 84 -10.84 -10.40 -43.12
N PHE A 85 -10.19 -11.45 -42.58
CA PHE A 85 -10.00 -12.71 -43.29
C PHE A 85 -11.33 -13.44 -43.53
N GLY A 86 -12.19 -13.49 -42.51
CA GLY A 86 -13.53 -14.05 -42.60
C GLY A 86 -14.41 -13.29 -43.61
N TRP A 87 -14.35 -11.96 -43.60
CA TRP A 87 -15.11 -11.13 -44.55
C TRP A 87 -14.65 -11.35 -46.00
N ARG A 88 -13.33 -11.40 -46.26
CA ARG A 88 -12.81 -11.74 -47.59
C ARG A 88 -13.20 -13.13 -48.06
N ARG A 89 -13.17 -14.13 -47.15
CA ARG A 89 -13.53 -15.50 -47.48
C ARG A 89 -15.00 -15.60 -47.91
N PHE A 90 -15.89 -14.88 -47.24
CA PHE A 90 -17.34 -14.89 -47.51
C PHE A 90 -17.71 -14.11 -48.78
N ASN A 91 -17.04 -13.00 -49.07
CA ASN A 91 -17.28 -12.18 -50.28
C ASN A 91 -16.73 -12.79 -51.58
N THR A 92 -16.02 -13.93 -51.52
CA THR A 92 -15.45 -14.58 -52.73
C THR A 92 -16.34 -15.71 -53.25
N ASP A 93 -17.45 -16.02 -52.58
CA ASP A 93 -18.36 -17.12 -52.94
C ASP A 93 -19.62 -16.64 -53.75
N GLU A 94 -19.59 -15.46 -54.38
CA GLU A 94 -20.62 -14.95 -55.33
C GLU A 94 -20.23 -15.11 -56.81
#